data_AF-G2LIS4-F1
#
_entry.id   AF-G2LIS4-F1
#
_cell.length_a   1.000
_cell.length_b   1.000
_cell.length_c   1.000
_cell.angle_alpha   90.00
_cell.angle_beta   90.00
_cell.angle_gamma   90.00
#
_symmetry.space_group_name_H-M   'P 1'
#
loop_
_entity.id
_entity.type
_entity.pdbx_description
1 polymer ?
#
loop_
_entity_poly.entity_id
_entity_poly.type
_entity_poly.pdbx_seq_one_letter_code
_entity_poly.pdbx_strand_id
1 'polypeptide(L)'
;MHAFGLPFSESGTITAAALENMAQTMPPGATLVVIPDGIVLNYLLRRENPTPYTVFDPVLMAVYGGEERVVETLTAHPPDYIALVQRNFYEYGLAPFGQDPRFGRTILAWVDKHYEVVQVYGAPPIGKVFGIALLRCKSTSGEAASHAP
;
A
#
# COMPACT_ATOMS: atom_id res chain seq x y z
N MET A 1 -7.40 33.68 -16.38
CA MET A 1 -8.08 32.37 -16.48
C MET A 1 -8.46 31.97 -15.06
N HIS A 2 -9.71 32.20 -14.65
CA HIS A 2 -10.17 31.85 -13.31
C HIS A 2 -10.75 30.44 -13.35
N ALA A 3 -10.02 29.46 -12.82
CA ALA A 3 -10.55 28.13 -12.59
C ALA A 3 -11.52 28.21 -11.40
N PHE A 4 -12.81 27.94 -11.63
CA PHE A 4 -13.77 27.73 -10.56
C PHE A 4 -13.59 26.31 -10.02
N GLY A 5 -13.14 26.20 -8.77
CA GLY A 5 -12.95 24.97 -8.02
C GLY A 5 -12.17 25.28 -6.74
N LEU A 6 -12.41 24.53 -5.66
CA LEU A 6 -11.53 24.60 -4.50
C LEU A 6 -10.08 24.37 -4.99
N PRO A 7 -9.07 25.07 -4.43
CA PRO A 7 -7.67 24.71 -4.69
C PRO A 7 -7.49 23.22 -4.45
N PHE A 8 -6.66 22.55 -5.27
CA PHE A 8 -6.37 21.13 -5.10
C PHE A 8 -6.08 20.85 -3.62
N SER A 9 -6.74 19.82 -3.06
CA SER A 9 -6.44 19.44 -1.68
C SER A 9 -4.97 19.06 -1.57
N GLU A 10 -4.39 19.26 -0.41
CA GLU A 10 -3.01 18.83 -0.12
C GLU A 10 -2.83 17.34 -0.44
N SER A 11 -3.83 16.51 -0.10
CA SER A 11 -3.86 15.09 -0.43
C SER A 11 -3.89 14.80 -1.93
N GLY A 12 -4.58 15.61 -2.73
CA GLY A 12 -4.61 15.50 -4.19
C GLY A 12 -3.24 15.82 -4.79
N THR A 13 -2.57 16.85 -4.27
CA THR A 13 -1.22 17.23 -4.71
C THR A 13 -0.19 16.15 -4.35
N ILE A 14 -0.25 15.60 -3.13
CA ILE A 14 0.60 14.50 -2.68
C ILE A 14 0.37 13.26 -3.56
N THR A 15 -0.88 12.91 -3.85
CA THR A 15 -1.23 11.77 -4.69
C THR A 15 -0.70 11.93 -6.12
N ALA A 16 -0.83 13.12 -6.71
CA ALA A 16 -0.33 13.39 -8.05
C ALA A 16 1.20 13.24 -8.13
N ALA A 17 1.93 13.81 -7.16
CA ALA A 17 3.38 13.68 -7.07
C ALA A 17 3.81 12.21 -6.85
N ALA A 18 3.07 11.47 -6.02
CA ALA A 18 3.32 10.05 -5.80
C ALA A 18 3.15 9.25 -7.09
N LEU A 19 2.07 9.46 -7.85
CA LEU A 19 1.82 8.79 -9.12
C LEU A 19 2.94 9.02 -10.15
N GLU A 20 3.39 10.27 -10.30
CA GLU A 20 4.46 10.63 -11.23
C GLU A 20 5.77 9.91 -10.88
N ASN A 21 6.17 9.94 -9.61
CA ASN A 21 7.41 9.29 -9.18
C ASN A 21 7.32 7.76 -9.19
N MET A 22 6.19 7.19 -8.74
CA MET A 22 5.93 5.75 -8.76
C MET A 22 5.99 5.17 -10.17
N ALA A 23 5.46 5.89 -11.16
CA ALA A 23 5.49 5.47 -12.57
C ALA A 23 6.92 5.33 -13.12
N GLN A 24 7.87 6.12 -12.61
CA GLN A 24 9.28 6.09 -12.98
C GLN A 24 10.09 5.09 -12.14
N THR A 25 9.64 4.79 -10.93
CA THR A 25 10.35 3.93 -9.97
C THR A 25 10.11 2.44 -10.22
N MET A 26 8.85 2.05 -10.47
CA MET A 26 8.48 0.64 -10.63
C MET A 26 8.78 0.14 -12.05
N PRO A 27 9.56 -0.94 -12.22
CA PRO A 27 9.85 -1.48 -13.53
C PRO A 27 8.57 -1.99 -14.23
N PRO A 28 8.57 -2.09 -15.57
CA PRO A 28 7.46 -2.67 -16.31
C PRO A 28 7.12 -4.08 -15.81
N GLY A 29 5.83 -4.38 -15.65
CA GLY A 29 5.36 -5.68 -15.16
C GLY A 29 5.44 -5.88 -13.64
N ALA A 30 6.02 -4.94 -12.88
CA ALA A 30 6.00 -5.01 -11.42
C ALA A 30 4.55 -5.00 -10.88
N THR A 31 4.34 -5.75 -9.82
CA THR A 31 3.07 -5.86 -9.12
C THR A 31 2.98 -4.87 -7.95
N LEU A 32 1.77 -4.40 -7.66
CA LEU A 32 1.49 -3.40 -6.61
C LEU A 32 0.28 -3.81 -5.79
N VAL A 33 0.40 -3.76 -4.46
CA VAL A 33 -0.75 -3.77 -3.55
C VAL A 33 -0.83 -2.42 -2.84
N VAL A 34 -2.01 -1.85 -2.75
CA VAL A 34 -2.26 -0.60 -2.00
C VAL A 34 -2.97 -0.93 -0.71
N ILE A 35 -2.41 -0.50 0.43
CA ILE A 35 -2.93 -0.79 1.77
C ILE A 35 -3.12 0.53 2.51
N PRO A 36 -4.23 0.76 3.22
CA PRO A 36 -5.41 -0.09 3.26
C PRO A 36 -6.41 0.22 2.15
N ASP A 37 -6.28 1.37 1.48
CA ASP A 37 -7.19 1.82 0.43
C ASP A 37 -6.46 2.70 -0.58
N GLY A 38 -6.94 2.71 -1.82
CA GLY A 38 -6.36 3.43 -2.94
C GLY A 38 -6.08 2.56 -4.16
N ILE A 39 -6.89 1.52 -4.41
CA ILE A 39 -6.76 0.64 -5.60
C ILE A 39 -6.75 1.41 -6.93
N VAL A 40 -7.25 2.66 -6.94
CA VAL A 40 -7.12 3.57 -8.08
C VAL A 40 -5.66 3.82 -8.49
N LEU A 41 -4.69 3.74 -7.56
CA LEU A 41 -3.27 3.85 -7.88
C LEU A 41 -2.82 2.72 -8.81
N ASN A 42 -3.27 1.48 -8.58
CA ASN A 42 -3.02 0.36 -9.49
C ASN A 42 -3.51 0.65 -10.91
N TYR A 43 -4.75 1.14 -11.03
CA TYR A 43 -5.35 1.46 -12.31
C TYR A 43 -4.57 2.54 -13.07
N LEU A 44 -4.24 3.65 -12.39
CA LEU A 44 -3.53 4.78 -12.99
C LEU A 44 -2.08 4.43 -13.37
N LEU A 45 -1.41 3.60 -12.56
CA LEU A 45 -0.04 3.15 -12.81
C LEU A 45 0.05 1.94 -13.75
N ARG A 46 -1.10 1.34 -14.10
CA ARG A 46 -1.18 0.07 -14.85
C ARG A 46 -0.33 -1.02 -14.17
N ARG A 47 -0.58 -1.23 -12.88
CA ARG A 47 0.11 -2.23 -12.05
C ARG A 47 -0.89 -3.27 -11.56
N GLU A 48 -0.59 -4.53 -11.81
CA GLU A 48 -1.41 -5.65 -11.36
C GLU A 48 -1.34 -5.79 -9.85
N ASN A 49 -2.48 -6.10 -9.22
CA ASN A 49 -2.54 -6.55 -7.84
C ASN A 49 -2.57 -8.08 -7.85
N PRO A 50 -1.55 -8.77 -7.30
CA PRO A 50 -1.43 -10.23 -7.35
C PRO A 50 -2.32 -10.93 -6.31
N THR A 51 -3.14 -10.17 -5.58
CA THR A 51 -4.05 -10.65 -4.54
C THR A 51 -5.51 -10.40 -4.93
N PRO A 52 -6.48 -11.12 -4.33
CA PRO A 52 -7.90 -10.85 -4.56
C PRO A 52 -8.43 -9.60 -3.84
N TYR A 53 -7.58 -8.89 -3.08
CA TYR A 53 -8.02 -7.79 -2.20
C TYR A 53 -7.96 -6.44 -2.91
N THR A 54 -9.12 -5.81 -3.06
CA THR A 54 -9.22 -4.45 -3.63
C THR A 54 -9.18 -3.35 -2.58
N VAL A 55 -9.50 -3.67 -1.33
CA VAL A 55 -9.46 -2.75 -0.19
C VAL A 55 -9.34 -3.57 1.10
N PHE A 56 -8.68 -2.99 2.10
CA PHE A 56 -8.48 -3.55 3.43
C PHE A 56 -9.32 -2.74 4.41
N ASP A 57 -10.65 -2.92 4.36
CA ASP A 57 -11.58 -2.34 5.32
C ASP A 57 -12.05 -3.38 6.36
N PRO A 58 -12.51 -2.95 7.55
CA PRO A 58 -12.87 -3.88 8.63
C PRO A 58 -13.96 -4.89 8.26
N VAL A 59 -14.94 -4.50 7.44
CA VAL A 59 -16.07 -5.37 7.08
C VAL A 59 -15.60 -6.43 6.11
N LEU A 60 -14.88 -6.05 5.05
CA LEU A 60 -14.36 -7.03 4.10
C LEU A 60 -13.30 -7.92 4.73
N MET A 61 -12.46 -7.41 5.62
CA MET A 61 -11.49 -8.25 6.33
C MET A 61 -12.17 -9.30 7.21
N ALA A 62 -13.28 -8.97 7.87
CA ALA A 62 -14.09 -9.96 8.58
C ALA A 62 -14.68 -11.02 7.62
N VAL A 63 -15.15 -10.61 6.44
CA VAL A 63 -15.66 -11.51 5.39
C VAL A 63 -14.56 -12.43 4.83
N TYR A 64 -13.33 -11.92 4.68
CA TYR A 64 -12.19 -12.68 4.18
C TYR A 64 -11.57 -13.64 5.21
N GLY A 65 -12.09 -13.69 6.44
CA GLY A 65 -11.60 -14.58 7.49
C GLY A 65 -10.51 -13.97 8.38
N GLY A 66 -10.38 -12.64 8.40
CA GLY A 66 -9.47 -11.91 9.30
C GLY A 66 -8.13 -11.53 8.67
N GLU A 67 -7.28 -10.87 9.47
CA GLU A 67 -5.96 -10.38 9.01
C GLU A 67 -5.01 -11.53 8.68
N GLU A 68 -5.11 -12.64 9.40
CA GLU A 68 -4.24 -13.81 9.23
C GLU A 68 -4.38 -14.39 7.83
N ARG A 69 -5.62 -14.52 7.32
CA ARG A 69 -5.87 -15.01 5.97
C ARG A 69 -5.34 -14.07 4.90
N VAL A 70 -5.39 -12.77 5.17
CA VAL A 70 -4.81 -11.74 4.30
C VAL A 70 -3.30 -11.87 4.26
N VAL A 71 -2.64 -12.03 5.42
CA VAL A 71 -1.19 -12.24 5.50
C VAL A 71 -0.75 -13.54 4.83
N GLU A 72 -1.49 -14.64 4.98
CA GLU A 72 -1.23 -15.89 4.24
C GLU A 72 -1.24 -15.66 2.73
N THR A 73 -2.25 -14.93 2.23
CA THR A 73 -2.40 -14.64 0.80
C THR A 73 -1.30 -13.72 0.28
N LEU A 74 -0.95 -12.67 1.04
CA LEU A 74 0.18 -11.78 0.77
C LEU A 74 1.52 -12.53 0.79
N THR A 75 1.67 -13.53 1.65
CA THR A 75 2.88 -14.37 1.70
C THR A 75 2.95 -15.33 0.52
N ALA A 76 1.82 -15.89 0.09
CA ALA A 76 1.75 -16.80 -1.05
C ALA A 76 1.93 -16.08 -2.40
N HIS A 77 1.49 -14.82 -2.49
CA HIS A 77 1.58 -13.99 -3.69
C HIS A 77 2.16 -12.61 -3.34
N PRO A 78 3.44 -12.55 -2.94
CA PRO A 78 4.05 -11.31 -2.47
C PRO A 78 4.15 -10.30 -3.62
N PRO A 79 3.58 -9.09 -3.49
CA PRO A 79 3.77 -8.06 -4.49
C PRO A 79 5.21 -7.54 -4.50
N ASP A 80 5.68 -7.06 -5.65
CA ASP A 80 6.98 -6.40 -5.76
C ASP A 80 7.01 -5.10 -4.93
N TYR A 81 5.89 -4.38 -4.92
CA TYR A 81 5.71 -3.11 -4.22
C TYR A 81 4.43 -3.07 -3.40
N ILE A 82 4.50 -2.32 -2.29
CA ILE A 82 3.34 -1.93 -1.50
C ILE A 82 3.26 -0.40 -1.46
N ALA A 83 2.09 0.16 -1.73
CA ALA A 83 1.79 1.55 -1.40
C ALA A 83 1.01 1.57 -0.08
N LEU A 84 1.66 2.01 1.01
CA LEU A 84 0.98 2.28 2.27
C LEU A 84 0.39 3.69 2.20
N VAL A 85 -0.93 3.80 2.29
CA VAL A 85 -1.67 5.06 2.23
C VAL A 85 -2.27 5.36 3.60
N GLN A 86 -2.11 6.59 4.07
CA GLN A 86 -2.76 6.99 5.31
C GLN A 86 -4.28 6.99 5.13
N ARG A 87 -4.98 6.24 5.98
CA ARG A 87 -6.44 6.24 6.06
C ARG A 87 -6.91 6.17 7.51
N ASN A 88 -7.86 7.03 7.86
CA ASN A 88 -8.61 6.92 9.10
C ASN A 88 -9.82 5.97 8.92
N PHE A 89 -10.22 5.32 10.01
CA PHE A 89 -11.35 4.39 10.06
C PHE A 89 -12.31 4.78 11.20
N TYR A 90 -12.41 6.08 11.49
CA TYR A 90 -13.24 6.59 12.58
C TYR A 90 -14.74 6.34 12.33
N GLU A 91 -15.14 6.23 11.07
CA GLU A 91 -16.49 5.82 10.66
C GLU A 91 -16.87 4.42 11.16
N TYR A 92 -15.88 3.58 11.49
CA TYR A 92 -16.06 2.26 12.11
C TYR A 92 -15.76 2.27 13.62
N GLY A 93 -15.50 3.43 14.23
CA GLY A 93 -15.07 3.52 15.63
C GLY A 93 -13.67 2.96 15.89
N LEU A 94 -12.79 3.00 14.87
CA LEU A 94 -11.41 2.51 14.92
C LEU A 94 -10.42 3.67 14.77
N ALA A 95 -9.22 3.51 15.33
CA ALA A 95 -8.08 4.39 15.04
C ALA A 95 -7.61 4.22 13.56
N PRO A 96 -6.69 5.09 13.07
CA PRO A 96 -6.07 4.87 11.76
C PRO A 96 -5.48 3.47 11.61
N PHE A 97 -5.39 2.99 10.36
CA PHE A 97 -4.99 1.61 10.05
C PHE A 97 -3.71 1.18 10.79
N GLY A 98 -3.79 0.04 11.49
CA GLY A 98 -2.69 -0.54 12.26
C GLY A 98 -2.31 0.21 13.54
N GLN A 99 -3.07 1.24 13.94
CA GLN A 99 -2.95 1.87 15.26
C GLN A 99 -4.00 1.38 16.25
N ASP A 100 -5.08 0.76 15.78
CA ASP A 100 -6.08 0.14 16.65
C ASP A 100 -5.69 -1.31 16.95
N PRO A 101 -5.81 -1.79 18.21
CA PRO A 101 -5.46 -3.14 18.53
C PRO A 101 -6.26 -4.23 17.78
N ARG A 102 -7.43 -3.86 17.26
CA ARG A 102 -8.38 -4.74 16.59
C ARG A 102 -8.22 -4.76 15.06
N PHE A 103 -7.36 -3.90 14.48
CA PHE A 103 -7.36 -3.70 13.03
C PHE A 103 -6.03 -3.18 12.43
N GLY A 104 -5.55 -3.89 11.42
CA GLY A 104 -4.40 -3.59 10.57
C GLY A 104 -3.03 -3.93 11.17
N ARG A 105 -2.95 -4.36 12.44
CA ARG A 105 -1.66 -4.58 13.12
C ARG A 105 -0.92 -5.80 12.60
N THR A 106 -1.64 -6.89 12.35
CA THR A 106 -1.03 -8.13 11.86
C THR A 106 -0.50 -7.93 10.45
N ILE A 107 -1.25 -7.22 9.60
CA ILE A 107 -0.79 -6.84 8.26
C ILE A 107 0.43 -5.92 8.33
N LEU A 108 0.39 -4.84 9.11
CA LEU A 108 1.54 -3.92 9.18
C LEU A 108 2.80 -4.60 9.72
N ALA A 109 2.68 -5.49 10.71
CA ALA A 109 3.82 -6.26 11.20
C ALA A 109 4.44 -7.15 10.11
N TRP A 110 3.60 -7.75 9.25
CA TRP A 110 4.08 -8.50 8.09
C TRP A 110 4.74 -7.58 7.05
N VAL A 111 4.14 -6.44 6.74
CA VAL A 111 4.71 -5.46 5.79
C VAL A 111 6.08 -4.98 6.28
N ASP A 112 6.19 -4.56 7.54
CA ASP A 112 7.46 -4.09 8.14
C ASP A 112 8.57 -5.16 8.08
N LYS A 113 8.19 -6.42 8.31
CA LYS A 113 9.12 -7.55 8.22
C LYS A 113 9.63 -7.76 6.79
N HIS A 114 8.75 -7.71 5.79
CA HIS A 114 9.06 -8.15 4.42
C HIS A 114 9.42 -7.03 3.44
N TYR A 115 9.10 -5.78 3.73
CA TYR A 115 9.26 -4.65 2.82
C TYR A 115 10.09 -3.54 3.43
N GLU A 116 10.84 -2.83 2.59
CA GLU A 116 11.61 -1.64 2.97
C GLU A 116 11.05 -0.39 2.29
N VAL A 117 11.13 0.75 2.98
CA VAL A 117 10.63 2.04 2.46
C VAL A 117 11.57 2.54 1.37
N VAL A 118 11.02 2.78 0.19
CA VAL A 118 11.73 3.39 -0.95
C VAL A 118 11.56 4.91 -0.91
N GLN A 119 10.33 5.38 -0.72
CA GLN A 119 10.00 6.80 -0.76
C GLN A 119 8.75 7.09 0.07
N VAL A 120 8.71 8.26 0.71
CA VAL A 120 7.53 8.80 1.39
C VAL A 120 7.09 10.10 0.71
N TYR A 121 5.79 10.23 0.48
CA TYR A 121 5.13 11.40 -0.09
C TYR A 121 4.20 12.01 0.95
N GLY A 122 4.42 13.27 1.31
CA GLY A 122 3.69 13.92 2.40
C GLY A 122 4.16 13.43 3.77
N ALA A 123 3.21 13.10 4.66
CA ALA A 123 3.52 12.59 5.99
C ALA A 123 3.81 11.07 5.98
N PRO A 124 4.35 10.51 7.09
CA PRO A 124 4.39 9.06 7.25
C PRO A 124 2.98 8.44 7.12
N PRO A 125 2.84 7.29 6.43
CA PRO A 125 1.53 6.71 6.13
C PRO A 125 0.82 6.15 7.38
N ILE A 126 1.58 5.90 8.45
CA ILE A 126 1.04 5.56 9.77
C ILE A 126 1.00 6.83 10.60
N GLY A 127 -0.16 7.49 10.62
CA GLY A 127 -0.32 8.76 11.29
C GLY A 127 -1.71 9.37 11.12
N LYS A 128 -1.82 10.64 11.51
CA LYS A 128 -3.06 11.43 11.37
C LYS A 128 -3.09 12.29 10.11
N VAL A 129 -1.92 12.64 9.58
CA VAL A 129 -1.77 13.51 8.42
C VAL A 129 -1.62 12.64 7.18
N PHE A 130 -2.24 13.06 6.08
CA PHE A 130 -2.23 12.29 4.85
C PHE A 130 -0.81 12.11 4.29
N GLY A 131 -0.53 10.90 3.82
CA GLY A 131 0.72 10.56 3.19
C GLY A 131 0.70 9.17 2.60
N ILE A 132 1.66 8.92 1.72
CA ILE A 132 1.82 7.65 1.01
C ILE A 132 3.27 7.22 1.14
N ALA A 133 3.55 5.97 1.50
CA ALA A 133 4.88 5.40 1.34
C ALA A 133 4.85 4.35 0.23
N LEU A 134 5.83 4.40 -0.66
CA LEU A 134 6.17 3.30 -1.55
C LEU A 134 7.18 2.41 -0.84
N LEU A 135 6.87 1.13 -0.74
CA LEU A 135 7.73 0.12 -0.16
C LEU A 135 8.04 -0.94 -1.22
N ARG A 136 9.23 -1.53 -1.14
CA ARG A 136 9.69 -2.59 -2.03
C ARG A 136 9.95 -3.86 -1.23
N CYS A 137 9.64 -5.01 -1.82
CA CYS A 137 9.95 -6.30 -1.23
C CYS A 137 11.47 -6.41 -0.97
N LYS A 138 11.86 -6.74 0.26
CA LYS A 138 13.27 -6.96 0.62
C LYS A 138 13.76 -8.15 -0.18
N SER A 139 14.75 -7.94 -1.05
CA SER A 139 15.37 -9.04 -1.77
C SER A 139 16.07 -9.94 -0.75
N THR A 140 15.63 -11.19 -0.61
CA THR A 140 16.38 -12.19 0.16
C THR A 140 17.72 -12.35 -0.55
N SER A 141 18.77 -11.76 0.01
CA SER A 141 20.13 -11.95 -0.50
C SER A 141 20.53 -13.40 -0.22
N GLY A 142 20.32 -14.28 -1.21
CA GLY A 142 20.72 -15.68 -1.16
C GLY A 142 20.02 -16.49 -2.25
N GLU A 143 20.83 -17.06 -3.16
CA GLU A 143 20.47 -18.12 -4.11
C GLU A 143 19.84 -17.71 -5.46
N ALA A 144 20.58 -16.91 -6.24
CA ALA A 144 20.48 -16.90 -7.70
C ALA A 144 21.87 -16.80 -8.34
N ALA A 145 22.78 -17.70 -7.96
CA ALA A 145 24.04 -17.89 -8.67
C ALA A 145 24.52 -19.34 -8.50
N SER A 146 23.94 -20.25 -9.29
CA SER A 146 24.64 -21.38 -9.91
C SER A 146 23.62 -22.40 -10.42
N HIS A 147 23.10 -22.19 -11.63
CA HIS A 147 22.85 -23.27 -12.57
C HIS A 147 22.66 -22.69 -13.97
N ALA A 148 23.76 -22.66 -14.71
CA ALA A 148 23.81 -22.65 -16.17
C ALA A 148 25.05 -23.47 -16.57
N PRO A 149 24.98 -24.14 -17.73
CA PRO A 149 25.15 -25.59 -17.88
C PRO A 149 26.59 -26.11 -17.90
#